data_AF-A0A1F9WH09-F1
#
_entry.id   AF-A0A1F9WH09-F1
#
_cell.length_a   1.000
_cell.length_b   1.000
_cell.length_c   1.000
_cell.angle_alpha   90.00
_cell.angle_beta   90.00
_cell.angle_gamma   90.00
#
_symmetry.space_group_name_H-M   'P 1'
#
loop_
_entity.id
_entity.type
_entity.pdbx_description
1 polymer ?
#
loop_
_entity_poly.entity_id
_entity_poly.type
_entity_poly.pdbx_seq_one_letter_code
_entity_poly.pdbx_strand_id
1 'polypeptide(L)'
;MNRKARQEALRFLFEPVIEKLGYKFTPSQEDADFLLEQETLIEAATGIPYCPCQARSNNRAENMRMVCPCIPFHRRHYDAMRRCWCGLFVHKDVTDPDTLRQFPEKEHGTAAQTSHKRRN
;
A
#
# COMPACT_ATOMS: atom_id res chain seq x y z
N MET A 1 16.88 0.10 -17.86
CA MET A 1 15.68 -0.73 -17.58
C MET A 1 14.51 -0.18 -18.38
N ASN A 2 13.74 -1.03 -19.07
CA ASN A 2 12.47 -0.60 -19.66
C ASN A 2 11.46 -0.41 -18.52
N ARG A 3 11.09 0.84 -18.25
CA ARG A 3 10.25 1.20 -17.09
C ARG A 3 8.85 0.62 -17.18
N LYS A 4 8.22 0.73 -18.36
CA LYS A 4 6.86 0.22 -18.57
C LYS A 4 6.78 -1.29 -18.38
N ALA A 5 7.72 -2.02 -18.99
CA ALA A 5 7.81 -3.48 -18.79
C ALA A 5 8.04 -3.85 -17.32
N ARG A 6 8.78 -3.02 -16.57
CA ARG A 6 9.00 -3.28 -15.14
C ARG A 6 7.75 -2.98 -14.30
N GLN A 7 7.02 -1.91 -14.59
CA GLN A 7 5.73 -1.64 -13.93
C GLN A 7 4.76 -2.81 -14.12
N GLU A 8 4.63 -3.31 -15.36
CA GLU A 8 3.81 -4.49 -15.66
C GLU A 8 4.29 -5.73 -14.90
N ALA A 9 5.61 -5.93 -14.79
CA ALA A 9 6.17 -7.02 -14.00
C ALA A 9 5.89 -6.88 -12.49
N LEU A 10 6.00 -5.67 -11.91
CA LEU A 10 5.66 -5.44 -10.51
C LEU A 10 4.17 -5.72 -10.26
N ARG A 11 3.29 -5.26 -11.15
CA ARG A 11 1.85 -5.54 -11.08
C ARG A 11 1.58 -7.05 -11.05
N PHE A 12 2.17 -7.79 -11.99
CA PHE A 12 2.06 -9.25 -12.08
C PHE A 12 2.60 -9.97 -10.83
N LEU A 13 3.72 -9.50 -10.27
CA LEU A 13 4.33 -10.11 -9.08
C LEU A 13 3.52 -9.83 -7.80
N PHE A 14 2.95 -8.64 -7.68
CA PHE A 14 2.22 -8.22 -6.48
C PHE A 14 0.81 -8.81 -6.41
N GLU A 15 0.11 -8.89 -7.54
CA GLU A 15 -1.29 -9.37 -7.63
C GLU A 15 -1.55 -10.67 -6.83
N PRO A 16 -0.84 -11.79 -7.06
CA PRO A 16 -1.12 -13.04 -6.33
C PRO A 16 -0.78 -12.94 -4.83
N VAL A 17 0.12 -12.03 -4.43
CA VAL A 17 0.48 -11.82 -3.02
C VAL A 17 -0.62 -11.05 -2.32
N ILE A 18 -1.03 -9.90 -2.86
CA ILE A 18 -2.06 -9.04 -2.26
C ILE A 18 -3.42 -9.74 -2.26
N GLU A 19 -3.72 -10.54 -3.28
CA GLU A 19 -4.97 -11.29 -3.35
C GLU A 19 -5.11 -12.30 -2.22
N LYS A 20 -4.03 -13.02 -1.88
CA LYS A 20 -4.00 -13.95 -0.74
C LYS A 20 -4.12 -13.22 0.60
N LEU A 21 -3.71 -11.96 0.65
CA LEU A 21 -3.83 -11.12 1.84
C LEU A 21 -5.21 -10.46 1.98
N GLY A 22 -6.11 -10.60 1.00
CA GLY A 22 -7.45 -10.00 1.02
C GLY A 22 -7.54 -8.61 0.39
N TYR A 23 -6.53 -8.22 -0.38
CA TYR A 23 -6.43 -6.92 -1.06
C TYR A 23 -6.57 -7.07 -2.57
N LYS A 24 -6.76 -5.94 -3.24
CA LYS A 24 -6.68 -5.73 -4.68
C LYS A 24 -5.97 -4.39 -4.95
N PHE A 25 -5.57 -4.15 -6.19
CA PHE A 25 -5.14 -2.80 -6.60
C PHE A 25 -6.28 -1.79 -6.43
N THR A 26 -5.93 -0.52 -6.21
CA THR A 26 -6.89 0.57 -6.26
C THR A 26 -7.69 0.54 -7.58
N PRO A 27 -9.00 0.83 -7.56
CA PRO A 27 -9.81 0.95 -8.78
C PRO A 27 -9.36 2.09 -9.70
N SER A 28 -8.66 3.09 -9.18
CA SER A 28 -8.07 4.19 -9.96
C SER A 28 -6.82 3.69 -10.70
N GLN A 29 -6.92 3.48 -12.01
CA GLN A 29 -5.78 3.02 -12.82
C GLN A 29 -4.66 4.06 -12.87
N GLU A 30 -5.01 5.35 -12.89
CA GLU A 30 -4.04 6.44 -12.88
C GLU A 30 -3.17 6.40 -11.61
N ASP A 31 -3.79 6.24 -10.44
CA ASP A 31 -3.06 6.15 -9.18
C ASP A 31 -2.21 4.88 -9.10
N ALA A 32 -2.74 3.75 -9.57
CA ALA A 32 -2.01 2.49 -9.59
C ALA A 32 -0.75 2.60 -10.48
N ASP A 33 -0.90 3.14 -11.68
CA ASP A 33 0.19 3.29 -12.65
C ASP A 33 1.24 4.27 -12.14
N PHE A 34 0.82 5.41 -11.57
CA PHE A 34 1.72 6.38 -10.95
C PHE A 34 2.54 5.76 -9.82
N LEU A 35 1.89 5.06 -8.87
CA LEU A 35 2.58 4.45 -7.72
C LEU A 35 3.54 3.34 -8.15
N LEU A 36 3.14 2.49 -9.10
CA LEU A 36 4.03 1.46 -9.69
C LEU A 36 5.20 2.09 -10.45
N GLU A 37 5.01 3.26 -11.07
CA GLU A 37 6.09 4.01 -11.69
C GLU A 37 7.14 4.45 -10.66
N GLN A 38 6.68 5.00 -9.54
CA GLN A 38 7.57 5.43 -8.46
C GLN A 38 8.34 4.25 -7.86
N GLU A 39 7.69 3.09 -7.67
CA GLU A 39 8.37 1.88 -7.22
C GLU A 39 9.44 1.40 -8.20
N THR A 40 9.13 1.48 -9.50
CA THR A 40 10.07 1.15 -10.57
C THR A 40 11.30 2.08 -10.55
N LEU A 41 11.10 3.38 -10.30
CA LEU A 41 12.19 4.35 -10.16
C LEU A 41 13.07 4.06 -8.93
N ILE A 42 12.43 3.76 -7.80
CA ILE A 42 13.11 3.42 -6.55
C ILE A 42 13.92 2.14 -6.69
N GLU A 43 13.34 1.12 -7.34
CA GLU A 43 14.02 -0.13 -7.64
C GLU A 43 15.19 0.09 -8.59
N ALA A 44 15.05 0.93 -9.62
CA ALA A 44 16.15 1.26 -10.51
C ALA A 44 17.35 1.86 -9.77
N ALA A 45 17.08 2.69 -8.75
CA ALA A 45 18.11 3.37 -7.97
C ALA A 45 18.72 2.50 -6.85
N THR A 46 17.99 1.49 -6.36
CA THR A 46 18.40 0.75 -5.14
C THR A 46 18.42 -0.76 -5.27
N GLY A 47 17.92 -1.30 -6.37
CA GLY A 47 17.73 -2.74 -6.60
C GLY A 47 16.55 -3.36 -5.86
N ILE A 48 15.74 -2.57 -5.13
CA ILE A 48 14.63 -3.06 -4.30
C ILE A 48 13.39 -2.16 -4.48
N PRO A 49 12.18 -2.71 -4.71
CA PRO A 49 10.96 -1.93 -4.78
C PRO A 49 10.46 -1.55 -3.37
N TYR A 50 11.05 -0.54 -2.76
CA TYR A 50 10.57 0.02 -1.48
C TYR A 50 9.27 0.83 -1.67
N CYS A 51 8.44 0.99 -0.62
CA CYS A 51 7.23 1.83 -0.68
C CYS A 51 7.62 3.21 -1.20
N PRO A 52 6.92 3.73 -2.22
CA PRO A 52 7.20 5.06 -2.74
C PRO A 52 6.77 6.17 -1.77
N CYS A 53 6.07 5.79 -0.71
CA CYS A 53 5.41 6.65 0.25
C CYS A 53 6.17 6.88 1.56
N GLN A 54 7.25 6.12 1.80
CA GLN A 54 8.00 6.19 3.06
C GLN A 54 9.45 6.60 2.80
N ALA A 55 9.96 7.48 3.66
CA ALA A 55 11.36 7.88 3.63
C ALA A 55 12.24 6.72 4.10
N ARG A 56 13.29 6.42 3.34
CA ARG A 56 14.30 5.42 3.72
C ARG A 56 15.24 6.00 4.78
N SER A 57 15.60 5.19 5.77
CA SER A 57 16.64 5.50 6.74
C SER A 57 17.96 4.83 6.38
N ASN A 58 19.02 5.05 7.16
CA ASN A 58 20.27 4.31 7.04
C ASN A 58 20.20 2.92 7.74
N ASN A 59 19.06 2.57 8.32
CA ASN A 59 18.86 1.28 8.97
C ASN A 59 18.22 0.28 8.00
N ARG A 60 19.00 -0.72 7.58
CA ARG A 60 18.52 -1.77 6.68
C ARG A 60 17.31 -2.51 7.24
N ALA A 61 17.28 -2.83 8.53
CA ALA A 61 16.20 -3.60 9.13
C ALA A 61 14.86 -2.85 9.11
N GLU A 62 14.90 -1.53 9.29
CA GLU A 62 13.73 -0.66 9.12
C GLU A 62 13.26 -0.64 7.66
N ASN A 63 14.18 -0.41 6.73
CA ASN A 63 13.86 -0.36 5.30
C ASN A 63 13.28 -1.67 4.78
N MET A 64 13.72 -2.83 5.28
CA MET A 64 13.17 -4.13 4.86
C MET A 64 11.68 -4.28 5.18
N ARG A 65 11.16 -3.57 6.19
CA ARG A 65 9.71 -3.56 6.49
C ARG A 65 8.90 -2.75 5.48
N MET A 66 9.57 -1.92 4.69
CA MET A 66 8.96 -1.04 3.69
C MET A 66 9.00 -1.62 2.27
N VAL A 67 9.58 -2.81 2.04
CA VAL A 67 9.59 -3.44 0.72
C VAL A 67 8.16 -3.75 0.29
N CYS A 68 7.79 -3.33 -0.92
CA CYS A 68 6.45 -3.51 -1.45
C CYS A 68 6.22 -4.96 -1.91
N PRO A 69 5.07 -5.59 -1.61
CA PRO A 69 3.97 -5.09 -0.76
C PRO A 69 4.32 -5.17 0.74
N CYS A 70 4.39 -4.03 1.43
CA CYS A 70 4.74 -3.97 2.85
C CYS A 70 3.59 -4.39 3.80
N ILE A 71 2.45 -4.82 3.24
CA ILE A 71 1.24 -5.21 3.96
C ILE A 71 1.52 -6.20 5.10
N PRO A 72 2.37 -7.25 4.96
CA PRO A 72 2.61 -8.20 6.06
C PRO A 72 3.14 -7.55 7.34
N PHE A 73 3.88 -6.44 7.25
CA PHE A 73 4.45 -5.74 8.40
C PHE A 73 3.47 -4.74 9.04
N HIS A 74 2.48 -4.27 8.29
CA HIS A 74 1.54 -3.22 8.70
C HIS A 74 0.08 -3.70 8.69
N ARG A 75 -0.14 -5.02 8.66
CA ARG A 75 -1.42 -5.65 8.40
C ARG A 75 -2.54 -5.12 9.28
N ARG A 76 -2.31 -5.07 10.60
CA ARG A 76 -3.29 -4.59 11.59
C ARG A 76 -3.76 -3.17 11.28
N HIS A 77 -2.82 -2.28 10.95
CA HIS A 77 -3.11 -0.89 10.63
C HIS A 77 -3.83 -0.74 9.29
N TYR A 78 -3.37 -1.44 8.26
CA TYR A 78 -3.94 -1.37 6.93
C TYR A 78 -5.34 -2.00 6.85
N ASP A 79 -5.60 -3.04 7.65
CA ASP A 79 -6.94 -3.62 7.78
C ASP A 79 -7.93 -2.62 8.40
N ALA A 80 -7.50 -1.87 9.41
CA ALA A 80 -8.34 -0.85 10.03
C ALA A 80 -8.61 0.36 9.11
N MET A 81 -7.66 0.71 8.23
CA MET A 81 -7.87 1.72 7.18
C MET A 81 -8.57 1.15 5.93
N ARG A 82 -8.62 -0.18 5.79
CA ARG A 82 -9.06 -0.92 4.60
C ARG A 82 -8.26 -0.61 3.32
N ARG A 83 -7.06 -0.07 3.49
CA ARG A 83 -6.10 0.27 2.42
C ARG A 83 -4.69 0.33 2.97
N CYS A 84 -3.68 0.13 2.12
CA CYS A 84 -2.30 0.45 2.48
C CYS A 84 -2.10 1.98 2.57
N TRP A 85 -0.98 2.41 3.14
CA TRP A 85 -0.72 3.84 3.38
C TRP A 85 -0.74 4.69 2.09
N CYS A 86 -0.12 4.22 1.01
CA CYS A 86 -0.10 4.97 -0.25
C CYS A 86 -1.39 4.84 -1.07
N GLY A 87 -2.31 3.95 -0.70
CA GLY A 87 -3.52 3.67 -1.46
C GLY A 87 -3.34 2.74 -2.65
N LEU A 88 -2.14 2.25 -2.98
CA LEU A 88 -1.93 1.30 -4.08
C LEU A 88 -2.80 0.04 -3.96
N PHE A 89 -2.98 -0.43 -2.72
CA PHE A 89 -3.77 -1.61 -2.41
C PHE A 89 -4.92 -1.26 -1.48
N VAL A 90 -6.11 -1.78 -1.81
CA VAL A 90 -7.34 -1.63 -1.03
C VAL A 90 -7.94 -3.01 -0.74
N HIS A 91 -8.75 -3.13 0.31
CA HIS A 91 -9.47 -4.39 0.57
C HIS A 91 -10.36 -4.76 -0.62
N LYS A 92 -10.54 -6.06 -0.87
CA LYS A 92 -11.30 -6.55 -2.05
C LYS A 92 -12.73 -6.02 -2.13
N ASP A 93 -13.36 -5.84 -0.97
CA ASP A 93 -14.74 -5.39 -0.81
C ASP A 93 -14.90 -3.85 -0.79
N VAL A 94 -13.80 -3.08 -0.88
CA VAL A 94 -13.85 -1.62 -1.04
C VAL A 94 -14.16 -1.26 -2.49
N THR A 95 -15.22 -0.49 -2.71
CA THR A 95 -15.61 0.04 -4.03
C THR A 95 -15.12 1.46 -4.24
N ASP A 96 -15.18 2.29 -3.20
CA ASP A 96 -14.80 3.70 -3.22
C ASP A 96 -13.73 3.98 -2.13
N PRO A 97 -12.44 3.95 -2.50
CA PRO A 97 -11.34 4.20 -1.58
C PRO A 97 -11.25 5.63 -1.05
N ASP A 98 -11.87 6.62 -1.71
CA ASP A 98 -11.73 8.03 -1.36
C ASP A 98 -12.50 8.37 -0.08
N THR A 99 -13.50 7.55 0.25
CA THR A 99 -14.22 7.61 1.53
C THR A 99 -13.38 7.13 2.72
N LEU A 100 -12.28 6.42 2.48
CA LEU A 100 -11.48 5.81 3.55
C LEU A 100 -10.56 6.85 4.19
N ARG A 101 -10.69 7.01 5.52
CA ARG A 101 -9.79 7.86 6.29
C ARG A 101 -8.42 7.19 6.47
N GLN A 102 -7.36 7.93 6.17
CA GLN A 102 -6.01 7.60 6.59
C GLN A 102 -5.75 8.16 8.00
N PHE A 103 -5.13 7.35 8.87
CA PHE A 103 -4.80 7.75 10.24
C PHE A 103 -3.50 7.08 10.70
N PRO A 104 -2.69 7.70 11.58
CA PRO A 104 -1.48 7.09 12.13
C PRO A 104 -1.73 5.80 12.92
N GLU A 105 -0.78 4.85 12.90
CA GLU A 105 -0.95 3.55 13.61
C GLU A 105 -1.23 3.70 15.11
N LYS A 106 -0.68 4.73 15.76
CA LYS A 106 -0.94 5.03 17.18
C LYS A 106 -2.42 5.29 17.51
N GLU A 107 -3.22 5.66 16.52
CA GLU A 107 -4.67 5.87 16.69
C GLU A 107 -5.46 4.56 16.59
N HIS A 108 -4.85 3.46 16.13
CA HIS A 108 -5.50 2.15 16.01
C HIS A 108 -6.09 1.67 17.34
N GLY A 109 -7.42 1.46 17.42
CA GLY A 109 -8.12 1.02 18.63
C GLY A 109 -8.56 2.14 19.58
N THR A 110 -8.32 3.42 19.23
CA THR A 110 -8.87 4.55 19.98
C THR A 110 -10.31 4.85 19.59
N ALA A 111 -11.11 5.42 20.50
CA ALA A 111 -12.55 5.72 20.32
C ALA A 111 -12.89 6.57 19.08
N ALA A 112 -11.90 7.21 18.44
CA ALA A 112 -12.07 7.96 17.19
C ALA A 112 -12.54 7.08 16.01
N GLN A 113 -12.25 5.77 16.01
CA GLN A 113 -12.69 4.82 14.97
C GLN A 113 -14.18 4.45 15.08
N THR A 114 -14.81 4.65 16.23
CA THR A 114 -16.20 4.19 16.48
C THR A 114 -17.26 5.16 15.94
N SER A 115 -16.87 6.34 15.46
CA SER A 115 -17.79 7.39 15.00
C SER A 115 -18.47 7.07 13.67
N HIS A 116 -17.91 6.17 12.84
CA HIS A 116 -18.55 5.75 11.59
C HIS A 116 -19.60 4.64 11.80
N LYS A 117 -19.70 4.06 13.00
CA LYS A 117 -20.72 3.04 13.35
C LYS A 117 -21.95 3.62 14.04
N ARG A 118 -22.03 4.95 14.20
CA ARG A 118 -23.14 5.67 14.87
C ARG A 118 -23.82 6.71 13.98
N ARG A 119 -24.01 6.40 12.70
CA ARG A 119 -24.98 7.10 11.84
C ARG A 119 -25.89 6.06 11.22
N ASN A 120 -26.87 5.64 12.00
CA ASN A 120 -28.14 5.07 11.55
C ASN A 120 -29.21 5.67 12.45
#